data_AF-G0R4X7-F1
#
_entry.id   AF-G0R4X7-F1
#
_cell.length_a   1.000
_cell.length_b   1.000
_cell.length_c   1.000
_cell.angle_alpha   90.00
_cell.angle_beta   90.00
_cell.angle_gamma   90.00
#
_symmetry.space_group_name_H-M   'P 1'
#
loop_
_entity.id
_entity.type
_entity.pdbx_description
1 polymer ?
#
loop_
_entity_poly.entity_id
_entity_poly.type
_entity_poly.pdbx_seq_one_letter_code
_entity_poly.pdbx_strand_id
1 'polypeptide(L)'
;IKGQMNDNRKQYVLKAFCKFDSDNTGYIYNADIRGLYNCSNHPKVVKGEMTEEQVFVEFLQNFRESNKRNGRIEKQEWIDYYAAVSYSIQNDEHFIKLISQAWNI
;
A
#
# COMPACT_ATOMS: atom_id res chain seq x y z
N ILE A 1 -1.23 -11.73 16.46
CA ILE A 1 -1.29 -10.25 16.30
C ILE A 1 -0.16 -9.87 15.36
N LYS A 2 -0.44 -9.58 14.09
CA LYS A 2 0.58 -9.05 13.17
C LYS A 2 1.07 -7.72 13.76
N GLY A 3 2.38 -7.60 13.95
CA GLY A 3 3.00 -6.51 14.70
C GLY A 3 2.51 -5.14 14.24
N GLN A 4 2.14 -4.28 15.20
CA GLN A 4 1.74 -2.91 14.90
C GLN A 4 2.89 -2.21 14.17
N MET A 5 2.57 -1.62 13.03
CA MET A 5 3.46 -0.70 12.34
C MET A 5 3.76 0.48 13.26
N ASN A 6 5.02 0.89 13.36
CA ASN A 6 5.37 2.06 14.16
C ASN A 6 4.70 3.34 13.63
N ASP A 7 4.56 4.34 14.49
CA ASP A 7 3.77 5.54 14.18
C ASP A 7 4.34 6.31 12.98
N ASN A 8 5.67 6.36 12.84
CA ASN A 8 6.33 7.06 11.74
C ASN A 8 5.94 6.45 10.38
N ARG A 9 6.09 5.13 10.23
CA ARG A 9 5.67 4.41 9.02
C ARG A 9 4.18 4.55 8.76
N LYS A 10 3.37 4.48 9.82
CA LYS A 10 1.91 4.62 9.73
C LYS A 10 1.50 6.00 9.21
N GLN A 11 2.19 7.06 9.59
CA GLN A 11 1.92 8.42 9.09
C GLN A 11 2.07 8.51 7.57
N TYR A 12 3.11 7.91 6.97
CA TYR A 12 3.29 7.93 5.51
C TYR A 12 2.26 7.07 4.79
N VAL A 13 1.90 5.92 5.35
CA VAL A 13 0.83 5.06 4.83
C VAL A 13 -0.52 5.78 4.85
N LEU A 14 -0.82 6.52 5.93
CA LEU A 14 -2.01 7.35 6.05
C LEU A 14 -1.97 8.55 5.10
N LYS A 15 -0.81 9.20 4.94
CA LYS A 15 -0.63 10.31 3.99
C LYS A 15 -0.91 9.86 2.56
N ALA A 16 -0.45 8.66 2.19
CA ALA A 16 -0.76 8.06 0.89
C ALA A 16 -2.27 7.80 0.72
N PHE A 17 -2.93 7.28 1.75
CA PHE A 17 -4.37 7.04 1.71
C PHE A 17 -5.17 8.36 1.56
N CYS A 18 -4.86 9.36 2.38
CA CYS A 18 -5.52 10.67 2.35
C CYS A 18 -5.33 11.43 1.03
N LYS A 19 -4.26 11.13 0.26
CA LYS A 19 -4.09 11.66 -1.10
C LYS A 19 -5.23 11.24 -2.03
N PHE A 20 -5.77 10.04 -1.83
CA PHE A 20 -6.86 9.48 -2.63
C PHE A 20 -8.24 9.67 -1.99
N ASP A 21 -8.32 9.65 -0.65
CA ASP A 21 -9.55 9.92 0.12
C ASP A 21 -9.74 11.43 0.38
N SER A 22 -9.80 12.23 -0.69
CA SER A 22 -9.89 13.70 -0.58
C SER A 22 -11.22 14.21 -0.01
N ASP A 23 -12.28 13.40 -0.10
CA ASP A 23 -13.61 13.67 0.43
C ASP A 23 -13.83 13.09 1.83
N ASN A 24 -12.82 12.43 2.41
CA ASN A 24 -12.82 11.84 3.75
C ASN A 24 -13.97 10.85 3.96
N THR A 25 -14.23 10.03 2.94
CA THR A 25 -15.20 8.94 2.97
C THR A 25 -14.72 7.72 3.75
N GLY A 26 -13.41 7.63 4.01
CA GLY A 26 -12.80 6.51 4.72
C GLY A 26 -12.52 5.29 3.85
N TYR A 27 -12.73 5.39 2.54
CA TYR A 27 -12.39 4.38 1.55
C TYR A 27 -11.87 5.02 0.26
N ILE A 28 -11.15 4.25 -0.56
CA ILE A 28 -10.68 4.67 -1.89
C ILE A 28 -11.04 3.62 -2.92
N TYR A 29 -11.16 3.98 -4.20
CA TYR A 29 -11.45 3.00 -5.24
C TYR A 29 -10.18 2.40 -5.83
N ASN A 30 -10.19 1.09 -6.03
CA ASN A 30 -9.13 0.35 -6.74
C ASN A 30 -8.82 0.96 -8.12
N ALA A 31 -9.83 1.51 -8.79
CA ALA A 31 -9.69 2.15 -10.09
C ALA A 31 -8.80 3.40 -10.03
N ASP A 32 -8.90 4.19 -8.96
CA ASP A 32 -8.18 5.46 -8.82
C ASP A 32 -6.68 5.26 -8.60
N ILE A 33 -6.31 4.14 -7.98
CA ILE A 33 -4.91 3.82 -7.65
C ILE A 33 -4.22 2.93 -8.68
N ARG A 34 -4.98 2.23 -9.53
CA ARG A 34 -4.44 1.26 -10.51
C ARG A 34 -3.46 1.85 -11.52
N GLY A 35 -3.57 3.14 -11.83
CA GLY A 35 -2.68 3.84 -12.77
C GLY A 35 -1.53 4.60 -12.11
N LEU A 36 -1.51 4.69 -10.78
CA LEU A 36 -0.59 5.56 -10.03
C LEU A 36 0.40 4.78 -9.16
N TYR A 37 0.11 3.51 -8.89
CA TYR A 37 0.95 2.69 -8.04
C TYR A 37 2.25 2.28 -8.76
N ASN A 38 3.37 2.87 -8.32
CA ASN A 38 4.70 2.56 -8.84
C ASN A 38 5.38 1.48 -7.97
N CYS A 39 5.45 0.25 -8.47
CA CYS A 39 6.05 -0.89 -7.77
C CYS A 39 7.55 -1.09 -8.04
N SER A 40 8.18 -0.28 -8.89
CA SER A 40 9.57 -0.49 -9.33
C SER A 40 10.57 -0.64 -8.18
N ASN A 41 10.33 0.06 -7.07
CA ASN A 41 11.18 0.02 -5.87
C ASN A 41 10.72 -0.99 -4.80
N HIS A 42 9.74 -1.84 -5.11
CA HIS A 42 9.27 -2.85 -4.17
C HIS A 42 10.37 -3.89 -3.87
N PRO A 43 10.58 -4.37 -2.63
CA PRO A 43 11.73 -5.20 -2.28
C PRO A 43 11.79 -6.50 -3.09
N LYS A 44 10.62 -7.11 -3.35
CA LYS A 44 10.53 -8.30 -4.21
C LYS A 44 10.87 -8.01 -5.68
N VAL A 45 10.62 -6.79 -6.17
CA VAL A 45 10.99 -6.37 -7.53
C VAL A 45 12.49 -6.10 -7.62
N VAL A 46 13.03 -5.34 -6.67
CA VAL A 46 14.46 -5.02 -6.61
C VAL A 46 15.32 -6.29 -6.46
N LYS A 47 14.83 -7.31 -5.74
CA LYS A 47 15.48 -8.62 -5.62
C LYS A 47 15.28 -9.54 -6.82
N GLY A 48 14.46 -9.15 -7.80
CA GLY A 48 14.11 -9.99 -8.96
C GLY A 48 13.20 -11.18 -8.63
N GLU A 49 12.59 -11.20 -7.44
CA GLU A 49 11.67 -12.26 -6.99
C GLU A 49 10.29 -12.12 -7.67
N MET A 50 9.88 -10.90 -8.02
CA MET A 50 8.60 -10.60 -8.68
C MET A 50 8.74 -9.46 -9.69
N THR A 51 7.88 -9.42 -10.70
CA THR A 51 7.71 -8.24 -11.57
C THR A 51 6.80 -7.19 -10.93
N GLU A 52 6.85 -5.95 -11.41
CA GLU A 52 5.95 -4.88 -10.96
C GLU A 52 4.47 -5.27 -11.12
N GLU A 53 4.14 -5.93 -12.24
CA GLU A 53 2.79 -6.44 -12.51
C GLU A 53 2.39 -7.52 -11.50
N GLN A 54 3.31 -8.44 -11.17
CA GLN A 54 3.02 -9.48 -10.17
C GLN A 54 2.80 -8.89 -8.78
N VAL A 55 3.59 -7.90 -8.37
CA VAL A 55 3.39 -7.19 -7.10
C VAL A 55 2.06 -6.44 -7.10
N PHE A 56 1.70 -5.82 -8.22
CA PHE A 56 0.43 -5.14 -8.34
C PHE A 56 -0.76 -6.12 -8.30
N VAL A 57 -0.63 -7.28 -8.94
CA VAL A 57 -1.62 -8.35 -8.85
C VAL A 57 -1.72 -8.84 -7.41
N GLU A 58 -0.63 -9.10 -6.70
CA GLU A 58 -0.63 -9.49 -5.28
C GLU A 58 -1.30 -8.42 -4.41
N PHE A 59 -0.99 -7.14 -4.65
CA PHE A 59 -1.65 -6.01 -3.99
C PHE A 59 -3.18 -6.10 -4.18
N LEU A 60 -3.65 -6.17 -5.43
CA LEU A 60 -5.09 -6.30 -5.72
C LEU A 60 -5.71 -7.58 -5.17
N GLN A 61 -4.93 -8.66 -5.06
CA GLN A 61 -5.38 -9.91 -4.43
C GLN A 61 -5.65 -9.74 -2.94
N ASN A 62 -4.86 -8.94 -2.24
CA ASN A 62 -5.08 -8.62 -0.83
C ASN A 62 -6.39 -7.83 -0.61
N PHE A 63 -6.84 -7.07 -1.63
CA PHE A 63 -8.11 -6.33 -1.63
C PHE A 63 -9.22 -7.04 -2.41
N ARG A 64 -9.14 -8.38 -2.54
CA ARG A 64 -10.18 -9.15 -3.27
C ARG A 64 -11.55 -9.08 -2.63
N GLU A 65 -11.63 -8.96 -1.31
CA GLU A 65 -12.90 -8.74 -0.63
C GLU A 65 -13.47 -7.35 -0.91
N SER A 66 -12.61 -6.33 -1.01
CA SER A 66 -12.91 -4.99 -1.50
C SER A 66 -13.50 -4.99 -2.92
N ASN A 67 -13.04 -5.90 -3.80
CA ASN A 67 -13.63 -6.08 -5.14
C ASN A 67 -15.08 -6.59 -5.11
N LYS A 68 -15.52 -7.29 -4.05
CA LYS A 68 -16.94 -7.62 -3.83
C LYS A 68 -17.74 -6.43 -3.29
N ARG A 69 -17.06 -5.41 -2.75
CA ARG A 69 -17.60 -4.13 -2.25
C ARG A 69 -17.48 -3.01 -3.29
N ASN A 70 -17.75 -3.30 -4.56
CA ASN A 70 -17.61 -2.35 -5.68
C ASN A 70 -16.19 -1.76 -5.84
N GLY A 71 -15.16 -2.50 -5.44
CA GLY A 71 -13.76 -2.08 -5.59
C GLY A 71 -13.28 -1.04 -4.58
N ARG A 72 -13.92 -0.95 -3.40
CA ARG A 72 -13.58 0.01 -2.33
C ARG A 72 -12.59 -0.58 -1.33
N ILE A 73 -11.40 0.00 -1.24
CA ILE A 73 -10.43 -0.30 -0.19
C ILE A 73 -10.73 0.58 1.01
N GLU A 74 -11.03 -0.02 2.16
CA GLU A 74 -11.19 0.72 3.40
C GLU A 74 -9.85 1.09 4.01
N LYS A 75 -9.82 2.21 4.75
CA LYS A 75 -8.62 2.70 5.45
C LYS A 75 -7.94 1.62 6.29
N GLN A 76 -8.72 0.76 6.96
CA GLN A 76 -8.17 -0.31 7.80
C GLN A 76 -7.49 -1.41 6.96
N GLU A 77 -8.12 -1.83 5.85
CA GLU A 77 -7.54 -2.81 4.92
C GLU A 77 -6.20 -2.31 4.36
N TRP A 78 -6.13 -1.02 4.02
CA TRP A 78 -4.91 -0.37 3.57
C TRP A 78 -3.79 -0.42 4.61
N ILE A 79 -4.10 -0.09 5.86
CA ILE A 79 -3.14 -0.15 6.98
C ILE A 79 -2.66 -1.58 7.21
N ASP A 80 -3.57 -2.57 7.18
CA ASP A 80 -3.25 -3.97 7.44
C ASP A 80 -2.35 -4.56 6.34
N TYR A 81 -2.59 -4.20 5.08
CA TYR A 81 -1.71 -4.55 3.96
C TYR A 81 -0.30 -3.99 4.20
N TYR A 82 -0.18 -2.70 4.48
CA TYR A 82 1.12 -2.08 4.70
C TYR A 82 1.80 -2.52 6.00
N ALA A 83 1.06 -2.98 7.00
CA ALA A 83 1.64 -3.59 8.19
C ALA A 83 2.39 -4.88 7.85
N ALA A 84 1.85 -5.68 6.92
CA ALA A 84 2.54 -6.88 6.42
C ALA A 84 3.78 -6.52 5.58
N VAL A 85 3.69 -5.50 4.72
CA VAL A 85 4.85 -5.00 3.96
C VAL A 85 5.93 -4.46 4.92
N SER A 86 5.52 -3.67 5.91
CA SER A 86 6.39 -3.10 6.95
C SER A 86 7.13 -4.19 7.71
N TYR A 87 6.47 -5.30 8.05
CA TYR A 87 7.11 -6.43 8.72
C TYR A 87 8.27 -7.04 7.91
N SER A 88 8.20 -6.99 6.59
CA SER A 88 9.28 -7.49 5.71
C SER A 88 10.47 -6.52 5.57
N ILE A 89 10.36 -5.28 6.07
CA ILE A 89 11.37 -4.23 5.91
C ILE A 89 11.88 -3.79 7.28
N GLN A 90 13.15 -4.04 7.57
CA GLN A 90 13.76 -3.69 8.86
C GLN A 90 13.98 -2.17 9.02
N ASN A 91 14.41 -1.48 7.96
CA ASN A 91 14.78 -0.07 8.02
C ASN A 91 13.57 0.85 7.74
N ASP A 92 13.30 1.76 8.68
CA ASP A 92 12.19 2.72 8.60
C ASP A 92 12.30 3.70 7.43
N GLU A 93 13.48 4.27 7.20
CA GLU A 93 13.74 5.19 6.09
C GLU A 93 13.52 4.50 4.75
N HIS A 94 13.93 3.23 4.64
CA HIS A 94 13.71 2.44 3.43
C HIS A 94 12.23 2.21 3.18
N PHE A 95 11.45 1.88 4.22
CA PHE A 95 10.00 1.76 4.12
C PHE A 95 9.35 3.09 3.70
N ILE A 96 9.72 4.19 4.37
CA ILE A 96 9.17 5.52 4.08
C ILE A 96 9.46 5.93 2.64
N LYS A 97 10.71 5.76 2.19
CA LYS A 97 11.11 6.04 0.81
C LYS A 97 10.30 5.22 -0.19
N LEU A 98 10.07 3.94 0.10
CA LEU A 98 9.25 3.08 -0.74
C LEU A 98 7.82 3.62 -0.86
N ILE A 99 7.15 3.96 0.25
CA ILE A 99 5.78 4.50 0.22
C ILE A 99 5.73 5.84 -0.52
N SER A 100 6.69 6.73 -0.25
CA SER A 100 6.81 8.02 -0.93
C SER A 100 6.99 7.89 -2.44
N GLN A 101 7.82 6.95 -2.89
CA GLN A 101 8.04 6.71 -4.31
C GLN A 101 6.84 6.00 -4.96
N ALA A 102 6.24 5.03 -4.27
CA ALA A 102 5.13 4.25 -4.80
C ALA A 102 3.87 5.09 -5.03
N TRP A 103 3.64 6.09 -4.17
CA TRP A 103 2.45 6.95 -4.22
C TRP A 103 2.73 8.40 -4.58
N ASN A 104 3.99 8.75 -4.85
CA ASN A 104 4.43 10.12 -5.14
C ASN A 104 3.93 11.12 -4.07
N ILE A 105 4.40 10.94 -2.81
CA ILE A 105 4.06 11.77 -1.62
C ILE A 105 5.28 12.24 -0.83
#